data_AF-A0A5J4UL37-F1
#
_entry.id   AF-A0A5J4UL37-F1
#
_cell.length_a   1.000
_cell.length_b   1.000
_cell.length_c   1.000
_cell.angle_alpha   90.00
_cell.angle_beta   90.00
_cell.angle_gamma   90.00
#
_symmetry.space_group_name_H-M   'P 1'
#
loop_
_entity.id
_entity.type
_entity.pdbx_description
1 polymer ?
#
loop_
_entity_poly.entity_id
_entity_poly.type
_entity_poly.pdbx_seq_one_letter_code
_entity_poly.pdbx_strand_id
1 'polypeptide(L)'
;YCIISGSLNNEKTLLFTPEIQSITAKGNKDKTGIDVELKGKSLFKCGKLFLIVSLKLQSAKNNDITSKEYPLEDVAQTWDDEETVLATIQEDDLVKKGAKLSVSVRAEIKDGSHQDAEIIGGGKNTADVEGFGKGGVTTTVLIIIIVVVVVVVLVLVIVLIIVCIYCMHKRSKVEKDESNYQAAGRSNVIESNNWDNAEQPKKKEHSSKHHYKHGQKHHKKHKKDKEMGIQKENKW
;
A
#
# COMPACT_ATOMS: atom_id res chain seq x y z
N TYR A 1 -21.98 -38.17 12.46
CA TYR A 1 -23.10 -38.18 11.50
C TYR A 1 -24.18 -37.25 12.03
N CYS A 2 -24.38 -36.08 11.42
CA CYS A 2 -25.41 -35.14 11.85
C CYS A 2 -26.72 -35.46 11.10
N ILE A 3 -27.75 -35.90 11.83
CA ILE A 3 -29.08 -36.13 11.27
C ILE A 3 -29.93 -34.91 11.62
N ILE A 4 -30.03 -33.98 10.68
CA ILE A 4 -30.96 -32.86 10.77
C ILE A 4 -32.33 -33.38 10.33
N SER A 5 -33.14 -33.84 11.28
CA SER A 5 -34.48 -34.34 11.03
C SER A 5 -35.53 -33.27 11.29
N GLY A 6 -36.37 -33.00 10.30
CA GLY A 6 -37.52 -32.11 10.41
C GLY A 6 -38.57 -32.45 9.35
N SER A 7 -39.85 -32.42 9.74
CA SER A 7 -40.99 -32.78 8.89
C SER A 7 -41.59 -31.54 8.24
N LEU A 8 -41.37 -31.32 6.94
CA LEU A 8 -42.30 -30.60 6.07
C LEU A 8 -42.27 -31.27 4.69
N ASN A 9 -43.27 -32.10 4.44
CA ASN A 9 -43.39 -32.97 3.28
C ASN A 9 -43.61 -32.21 1.95
N ASN A 10 -43.35 -30.89 1.87
CA ASN A 10 -43.68 -30.08 0.70
C ASN A 10 -42.95 -28.72 0.53
N GLU A 11 -41.92 -28.38 1.30
CA GLU A 11 -41.19 -27.11 1.12
C GLU A 11 -39.71 -27.33 0.72
N LYS A 12 -39.21 -26.48 -0.19
CA LYS A 12 -37.86 -26.57 -0.79
C LYS A 12 -36.72 -26.29 0.21
N THR A 13 -37.04 -25.83 1.40
CA THR A 13 -36.09 -25.41 2.43
C THR A 13 -35.99 -26.49 3.51
N LEU A 14 -34.75 -26.92 3.79
CA LEU A 14 -34.46 -27.69 4.98
C LEU A 14 -34.88 -26.85 6.19
N LEU A 15 -35.47 -27.47 7.22
CA LEU A 15 -35.91 -26.76 8.45
C LEU A 15 -34.76 -26.03 9.19
N PHE A 16 -33.52 -26.26 8.77
CA PHE A 16 -32.31 -25.69 9.37
C PHE A 16 -31.32 -25.28 8.28
N THR A 17 -31.76 -24.41 7.36
CA THR A 17 -30.85 -23.73 6.44
C THR A 17 -29.99 -22.73 7.23
N PRO A 18 -28.66 -22.76 7.11
CA PRO A 18 -27.81 -21.77 7.75
C PRO A 18 -28.06 -20.38 7.15
N GLU A 19 -28.38 -19.43 8.01
CA GLU A 19 -28.71 -18.06 7.65
C GLU A 19 -27.56 -17.14 8.04
N ILE A 20 -26.88 -16.56 7.06
CA ILE A 20 -25.72 -15.70 7.29
C ILE A 20 -26.18 -14.25 7.46
N GLN A 21 -25.88 -13.69 8.62
CA GLN A 21 -26.07 -12.27 8.90
C GLN A 21 -24.86 -11.45 8.47
N SER A 22 -23.65 -11.91 8.81
CA SER A 22 -22.43 -11.22 8.43
C SER A 22 -21.24 -12.17 8.39
N ILE A 23 -20.31 -11.86 7.50
CA ILE A 23 -18.98 -12.43 7.46
C ILE A 23 -17.96 -11.30 7.49
N THR A 24 -16.90 -11.47 8.27
CA THR A 24 -15.70 -10.64 8.17
C THR A 24 -14.49 -11.52 7.93
N ALA A 25 -13.54 -11.03 7.14
CA ALA A 25 -12.31 -11.75 6.81
C ALA A 25 -11.13 -10.80 6.92
N LYS A 26 -10.14 -11.16 7.75
CA LYS A 26 -8.95 -10.34 8.00
C LYS A 26 -7.71 -11.22 7.90
N GLY A 27 -6.63 -10.67 7.37
CA GLY A 27 -5.32 -11.32 7.47
C GLY A 27 -4.96 -11.49 8.95
N ASN A 28 -4.47 -12.67 9.31
CA ASN A 28 -3.98 -12.97 10.64
C ASN A 28 -2.79 -12.05 11.03
N LYS A 29 -2.31 -12.15 12.27
CA LYS A 29 -1.22 -11.28 12.79
C LYS A 29 0.00 -11.23 11.87
N ASP A 30 0.38 -12.36 11.29
CA ASP A 30 1.54 -12.48 10.40
C ASP A 30 1.24 -12.10 8.94
N LYS A 31 -0.05 -11.88 8.63
CA LYS A 31 -0.58 -11.58 7.30
C LYS A 31 -0.24 -12.67 6.28
N THR A 32 -0.24 -13.91 6.72
CA THR A 32 -0.03 -15.10 5.90
C THR A 32 -1.27 -15.98 5.81
N GLY A 33 -2.09 -16.02 6.85
CA GLY A 33 -3.39 -16.69 6.90
C GLY A 33 -4.57 -15.72 7.05
N ILE A 34 -5.80 -16.24 7.10
CA ILE A 34 -7.06 -15.48 7.20
C ILE A 34 -7.78 -15.87 8.48
N ASP A 35 -8.14 -14.89 9.30
CA ASP A 35 -9.10 -15.03 10.39
C ASP A 35 -10.48 -14.60 9.87
N VAL A 36 -11.47 -15.48 10.06
CA VAL A 36 -12.85 -15.31 9.61
C VAL A 36 -13.77 -15.33 10.83
N GLU A 37 -14.64 -14.33 10.92
CA GLU A 37 -15.74 -14.29 11.89
C GLU A 37 -17.04 -14.36 11.11
N LEU A 38 -17.83 -15.40 11.37
CA LEU A 38 -19.13 -15.64 10.78
C LEU A 38 -20.21 -15.44 11.85
N LYS A 39 -21.24 -14.67 11.53
CA LYS A 39 -22.43 -14.52 12.37
C LYS A 39 -23.69 -14.84 11.59
N GLY A 40 -24.63 -15.50 12.23
CA GLY A 40 -25.83 -16.00 11.59
C GLY A 40 -26.79 -16.67 12.55
N LYS A 41 -27.66 -17.49 11.99
CA LYS A 41 -28.54 -18.41 12.71
C LYS A 41 -28.37 -19.79 12.11
N SER A 42 -28.64 -20.82 12.90
CA SER A 42 -28.60 -22.20 12.45
C SER A 42 -27.21 -22.59 11.90
N LEU A 43 -26.13 -22.02 12.45
CA LEU A 43 -24.76 -22.37 12.11
C LEU A 43 -24.39 -23.67 12.82
N PHE A 44 -25.03 -24.78 12.46
CA PHE A 44 -24.78 -26.06 13.11
C PHE A 44 -23.46 -26.67 12.63
N LYS A 45 -22.65 -27.17 13.58
CA LYS A 45 -21.44 -27.98 13.31
C LYS A 45 -21.83 -29.37 12.81
N CYS A 46 -22.26 -29.42 11.55
CA CYS A 46 -22.86 -30.60 10.91
C CYS A 46 -22.15 -31.06 9.62
N GLY A 47 -21.00 -30.49 9.31
CA GLY A 47 -20.15 -30.83 8.16
C GLY A 47 -20.62 -30.23 6.84
N LYS A 48 -21.65 -29.38 6.85
CA LYS A 48 -22.32 -28.89 5.64
C LYS A 48 -21.95 -27.46 5.27
N LEU A 49 -21.03 -26.83 5.99
CA LEU A 49 -20.62 -25.44 5.76
C LEU A 49 -19.18 -25.39 5.27
N PHE A 50 -18.95 -24.57 4.26
CA PHE A 50 -17.68 -24.42 3.58
C PHE A 50 -17.34 -22.94 3.39
N LEU A 51 -16.07 -22.61 3.55
CA LEU A 51 -15.52 -21.32 3.16
C LEU A 51 -14.88 -21.46 1.79
N ILE A 52 -15.28 -20.62 0.84
CA ILE A 52 -14.64 -20.51 -0.47
C ILE A 52 -13.76 -19.28 -0.47
N VAL A 53 -12.46 -19.48 -0.53
CA VAL A 53 -11.50 -18.38 -0.73
C VAL A 53 -11.24 -18.24 -2.22
N SER A 54 -11.34 -17.04 -2.76
CA SER A 54 -11.11 -16.75 -4.18
C SER A 54 -10.16 -15.57 -4.38
N LEU A 55 -9.33 -15.64 -5.41
CA LEU A 55 -8.52 -14.50 -5.87
C LEU A 55 -9.38 -13.49 -6.61
N LYS A 56 -9.34 -12.23 -6.16
CA LYS A 56 -9.88 -11.10 -6.92
C LYS A 56 -8.86 -10.69 -8.00
N LEU A 57 -8.75 -11.44 -9.09
CA LEU A 57 -8.00 -10.97 -10.26
C LEU A 57 -8.76 -9.80 -10.92
N GLN A 58 -8.08 -8.68 -11.13
CA GLN A 58 -8.60 -7.55 -11.92
C GLN A 58 -8.51 -7.78 -13.44
N SER A 59 -7.88 -8.87 -13.91
CA SER A 59 -7.86 -9.24 -15.33
C SER A 59 -7.49 -10.71 -15.46
N ALA A 60 -8.46 -11.54 -15.83
CA ALA A 60 -8.28 -12.97 -16.05
C ALA A 60 -7.34 -13.22 -17.25
N LYS A 61 -6.16 -13.78 -16.98
CA LYS A 61 -5.43 -14.59 -17.96
C LYS A 61 -5.01 -15.90 -17.29
N ASN A 62 -5.69 -16.96 -17.72
CA ASN A 62 -5.31 -18.38 -17.72
C ASN A 62 -5.22 -19.16 -16.40
N ASN A 63 -6.04 -20.23 -16.32
CA ASN A 63 -5.88 -21.54 -15.67
C ASN A 63 -5.25 -21.72 -14.28
N ASP A 64 -4.92 -20.68 -13.54
CA ASP A 64 -4.53 -20.84 -12.12
C ASP A 64 -5.75 -21.16 -11.24
N ILE A 65 -5.51 -21.89 -10.14
CA ILE A 65 -6.52 -22.15 -9.10
C ILE A 65 -7.04 -20.79 -8.60
N THR A 66 -8.21 -20.39 -9.07
CA THR A 66 -8.82 -19.09 -8.76
C THR A 66 -9.55 -19.10 -7.42
N SER A 67 -9.87 -20.29 -6.91
CA SER A 67 -10.53 -20.50 -5.63
C SER A 67 -10.16 -21.83 -4.98
N LYS A 68 -10.27 -21.89 -3.67
CA LYS A 68 -10.10 -23.11 -2.86
C LYS A 68 -11.19 -23.16 -1.79
N GLU A 69 -11.67 -24.37 -1.55
CA GLU A 69 -12.70 -24.68 -0.58
C GLU A 69 -12.09 -25.22 0.71
N TYR A 70 -12.64 -24.79 1.84
CA TYR A 70 -12.23 -25.19 3.17
C TYR A 70 -13.48 -25.62 3.94
N PRO A 71 -13.59 -26.88 4.36
CA PRO A 71 -14.64 -27.30 5.27
C PRO A 71 -14.55 -26.44 6.53
N LEU A 72 -15.66 -25.79 6.92
CA LEU A 72 -15.65 -24.85 8.04
C LEU A 72 -15.24 -25.55 9.35
N GLU A 73 -15.54 -26.85 9.48
CA GLU A 73 -15.18 -27.66 10.65
C GLU A 73 -13.67 -27.87 10.83
N ASP A 74 -12.93 -27.90 9.72
CA ASP A 74 -11.49 -28.13 9.74
C ASP A 74 -10.71 -26.86 10.13
N VAL A 75 -11.30 -25.70 9.87
CA VAL A 75 -10.67 -24.39 10.09
C VAL A 75 -11.27 -23.62 11.27
N ALA A 76 -12.38 -24.09 11.85
CA ALA A 76 -13.01 -23.46 13.00
C ALA A 76 -12.14 -23.57 14.26
N GLN A 77 -11.88 -22.44 14.90
CA GLN A 77 -11.25 -22.37 16.23
C GLN A 77 -12.29 -22.47 17.34
N THR A 78 -13.39 -21.74 17.20
CA THR A 78 -14.51 -21.74 18.16
C THR A 78 -15.81 -21.85 17.39
N TRP A 79 -16.64 -22.80 17.82
CA TRP A 79 -17.94 -23.08 17.23
C TRP A 79 -18.85 -23.67 18.30
N ASP A 80 -18.96 -22.92 19.39
CA ASP A 80 -19.62 -23.39 20.60
C ASP A 80 -21.11 -22.99 20.64
N ASP A 81 -21.48 -21.97 19.85
CA ASP A 81 -22.85 -21.53 19.65
C ASP A 81 -23.27 -21.61 18.17
N GLU A 82 -24.57 -21.69 17.93
CA GLU A 82 -25.18 -21.81 16.59
C GLU A 82 -25.32 -20.45 15.88
N GLU A 83 -24.74 -19.39 16.46
CA GLU A 83 -24.88 -18.01 16.02
C GLU A 83 -23.56 -17.40 15.54
N THR A 84 -22.42 -17.83 16.09
CA THR A 84 -21.09 -17.27 15.84
C THR A 84 -20.04 -18.37 15.65
N VAL A 85 -19.29 -18.26 14.56
CA VAL A 85 -18.16 -19.16 14.27
C VAL A 85 -16.91 -18.33 14.04
N LEU A 86 -15.82 -18.67 14.72
CA LEU A 86 -14.49 -18.13 14.44
C LEU A 86 -13.66 -19.21 13.77
N ALA A 87 -13.06 -18.88 12.62
CA ALA A 87 -12.24 -19.80 11.85
C ALA A 87 -10.93 -19.15 11.43
N THR A 88 -9.88 -19.96 11.29
CA THR A 88 -8.59 -19.53 10.76
C THR A 88 -8.13 -20.45 9.65
N ILE A 89 -7.95 -19.86 8.47
CA ILE A 89 -7.36 -20.50 7.30
C ILE A 89 -5.87 -20.20 7.31
N GLN A 90 -5.04 -21.24 7.38
CA GLN A 90 -3.59 -21.11 7.38
C GLN A 90 -3.03 -20.73 6.01
N GLU A 91 -1.76 -20.32 5.97
CA GLU A 91 -1.06 -20.04 4.71
C GLU A 91 -1.00 -21.29 3.83
N ASP A 92 -1.29 -21.12 2.54
CA ASP A 92 -1.15 -22.16 1.53
C ASP A 92 -0.89 -21.56 0.14
N ASP A 93 -1.03 -22.39 -0.90
CA ASP A 93 -0.79 -21.99 -2.29
C ASP A 93 -1.64 -20.79 -2.74
N LEU A 94 -2.86 -20.65 -2.21
CA LEU A 94 -3.81 -19.58 -2.51
C LEU A 94 -3.78 -18.45 -1.45
N VAL A 95 -3.82 -18.84 -0.17
CA VAL A 95 -3.85 -17.95 0.98
C VAL A 95 -2.43 -17.59 1.37
N LYS A 96 -1.96 -16.45 0.87
CA LYS A 96 -0.61 -15.97 1.14
C LYS A 96 -0.53 -14.46 1.14
N LYS A 97 0.53 -13.96 1.78
CA LYS A 97 0.75 -12.52 1.94
C LYS A 97 0.72 -11.75 0.62
N GLY A 98 -0.03 -10.66 0.59
CA GLY A 98 -0.13 -9.77 -0.57
C GLY A 98 -1.14 -10.19 -1.64
N ALA A 99 -1.76 -11.36 -1.51
CA ALA A 99 -2.88 -11.75 -2.36
C ALA A 99 -4.13 -10.92 -2.06
N LYS A 100 -4.87 -10.53 -3.11
CA LYS A 100 -6.20 -9.92 -2.96
C LYS A 100 -7.24 -11.03 -3.00
N LEU A 101 -7.80 -11.34 -1.85
CA LEU A 101 -8.68 -12.49 -1.66
C LEU A 101 -10.07 -12.03 -1.21
N SER A 102 -11.08 -12.85 -1.51
CA SER A 102 -12.41 -12.79 -0.89
C SER A 102 -12.80 -14.15 -0.37
N VAL A 103 -13.55 -14.15 0.74
CA VAL A 103 -14.10 -15.35 1.36
C VAL A 103 -15.61 -15.31 1.23
N SER A 104 -16.22 -16.40 0.76
CA SER A 104 -17.67 -16.58 0.76
C SER A 104 -18.08 -17.86 1.48
N VAL A 105 -19.29 -17.90 2.02
CA VAL A 105 -19.83 -19.07 2.72
C VAL A 105 -20.77 -19.85 1.81
N ARG A 106 -20.56 -21.16 1.74
CA ARG A 106 -21.44 -22.10 1.03
C ARG A 106 -21.96 -23.18 1.97
N ALA A 107 -23.15 -23.66 1.66
CA ALA A 107 -23.80 -24.78 2.31
C ALA A 107 -23.95 -25.95 1.32
N GLU A 108 -23.72 -27.17 1.80
CA GLU A 108 -24.03 -28.39 1.06
C GLU A 108 -25.54 -28.68 1.09
N ILE A 109 -26.11 -28.89 -0.10
CA ILE A 109 -27.51 -29.24 -0.28
C ILE A 109 -27.70 -30.76 -0.43
N LYS A 110 -28.95 -31.24 -0.46
CA LYS A 110 -29.28 -32.68 -0.40
C LYS A 110 -28.65 -33.54 -1.50
N ASP A 111 -28.26 -32.95 -2.63
CA ASP A 111 -27.63 -33.66 -3.75
C ASP A 111 -26.10 -33.72 -3.65
N GLY A 112 -25.51 -33.19 -2.57
CA GLY A 112 -24.07 -33.11 -2.35
C GLY A 112 -23.39 -31.95 -3.06
N SER A 113 -24.14 -31.07 -3.73
CA SER A 113 -23.59 -29.85 -4.32
C SER A 113 -23.57 -28.67 -3.33
N HIS A 114 -22.77 -27.65 -3.63
CA HIS A 114 -22.61 -26.48 -2.77
C HIS A 114 -23.35 -25.27 -3.35
N GLN A 115 -24.20 -24.66 -2.52
CA GLN A 115 -24.90 -23.41 -2.83
C GLN A 115 -24.43 -22.30 -1.89
N ASP A 116 -24.47 -21.05 -2.34
CA ASP A 116 -24.20 -19.91 -1.46
C ASP A 116 -25.20 -19.89 -0.29
N ALA A 117 -24.68 -19.69 0.93
CA ALA A 117 -25.51 -19.71 2.12
C ALA A 117 -26.52 -18.54 2.12
N GLU A 118 -27.71 -18.79 2.68
CA GLU A 118 -28.81 -17.84 2.69
C GLU A 118 -28.45 -16.60 3.50
N ILE A 119 -28.92 -15.42 3.07
CA ILE A 119 -28.59 -14.14 3.72
C ILE A 119 -29.83 -13.62 4.42
N ILE A 120 -29.69 -13.20 5.68
CA ILE A 120 -30.79 -12.56 6.44
C ILE A 120 -30.61 -11.05 6.59
N GLY A 121 -31.72 -10.32 6.58
CA GLY A 121 -31.77 -8.91 6.99
C GLY A 121 -30.89 -7.95 6.18
N GLY A 122 -30.61 -8.25 4.91
CA GLY A 122 -29.68 -7.44 4.09
C GLY A 122 -28.20 -7.65 4.44
N GLY A 123 -27.88 -8.77 5.09
CA GLY A 123 -26.53 -9.20 5.44
C GLY A 123 -25.62 -9.48 4.24
N LYS A 124 -24.47 -10.10 4.52
CA LYS A 124 -23.51 -10.52 3.49
C LYS A 124 -22.97 -11.89 3.84
N ASN A 125 -22.87 -12.75 2.83
CA ASN A 125 -22.21 -14.06 2.92
C ASN A 125 -20.81 -14.06 2.26
N THR A 126 -20.35 -12.90 1.75
CA THR A 126 -19.03 -12.72 1.15
C THR A 126 -18.33 -11.50 1.76
N ALA A 127 -17.03 -11.62 2.05
CA ALA A 127 -16.17 -10.55 2.55
C ALA A 127 -14.83 -10.51 1.81
N ASP A 128 -14.29 -9.31 1.64
CA ASP A 128 -12.93 -9.11 1.15
C ASP A 128 -11.95 -9.30 2.30
N VAL A 129 -10.82 -9.93 2.03
CA VAL A 129 -9.80 -10.11 3.07
C VAL A 129 -9.06 -8.80 3.27
N GLU A 130 -9.29 -8.17 4.43
CA GLU A 130 -8.59 -6.97 4.84
C GLU A 130 -7.19 -7.32 5.39
N GLY A 131 -6.27 -6.36 5.45
CA GLY A 131 -4.99 -6.54 6.16
C GLY A 131 -3.86 -7.24 5.39
N PHE A 132 -4.14 -8.03 4.34
CA PHE A 132 -3.13 -8.57 3.42
C PHE A 132 -2.49 -7.53 2.50
N GLY A 133 -3.05 -6.31 2.44
CA GLY A 133 -2.44 -5.20 1.74
C GLY A 133 -0.97 -5.04 2.14
N LYS A 134 -0.09 -4.85 1.14
CA LYS A 134 1.30 -4.43 1.36
C LYS A 134 1.28 -3.39 2.46
N GLY A 135 2.13 -3.57 3.48
CA GLY A 135 2.30 -2.64 4.58
C GLY A 135 2.68 -1.27 4.07
N GLY A 136 1.71 -0.55 3.52
CA GLY A 136 1.75 0.87 3.33
C GLY A 136 2.03 1.43 4.70
N VAL A 137 3.00 2.34 4.73
CA VAL A 137 3.32 3.15 5.90
C VAL A 137 1.98 3.56 6.51
N THR A 138 1.70 3.11 7.73
CA THR A 138 0.41 3.40 8.37
C THR A 138 0.22 4.90 8.40
N THR A 139 -1.01 5.39 8.34
CA THR A 139 -1.29 6.84 8.36
C THR A 139 -0.57 7.53 9.53
N THR A 140 -0.48 6.85 10.67
CA THR A 140 0.31 7.27 11.84
C THR A 140 1.80 7.42 11.53
N VAL A 141 2.42 6.44 10.87
CA VAL A 141 3.85 6.52 10.49
C VAL A 141 4.07 7.58 9.40
N LEU A 142 3.13 7.77 8.47
CA LEU A 142 3.18 8.86 7.47
C LEU A 142 3.17 10.24 8.15
N ILE A 143 2.31 10.44 9.15
CA ILE A 143 2.25 11.69 9.92
C ILE A 143 3.59 11.93 10.63
N ILE A 144 4.17 10.92 11.27
CA ILE A 144 5.46 11.04 11.96
C ILE A 144 6.56 11.46 10.97
N ILE A 145 6.63 10.83 9.79
CA ILE A 145 7.61 11.18 8.75
C ILE A 145 7.46 12.65 8.33
N ILE A 146 6.23 13.12 8.09
CA ILE A 146 5.97 14.50 7.67
C ILE A 146 6.42 15.49 8.74
N VAL A 147 6.10 15.24 10.02
CA VAL A 147 6.50 16.12 11.13
C VAL A 147 8.02 16.24 11.25
N VAL A 148 8.75 15.11 11.15
CA VAL A 148 10.22 15.12 11.20
C VAL A 148 10.81 15.96 10.08
N VAL A 149 10.29 15.83 8.85
CA VAL A 149 10.77 16.62 7.70
C VAL A 149 10.55 18.12 7.92
N VAL A 150 9.38 18.53 8.43
CA VAL A 150 9.09 19.95 8.71
C VAL A 150 10.05 20.53 9.75
N VAL A 151 10.33 19.80 10.83
CA VAL A 151 11.28 20.23 11.87
C VAL A 151 12.69 20.41 11.30
N VAL A 152 13.16 19.48 10.47
CA VAL A 152 14.48 19.57 9.83
C VAL A 152 14.57 20.80 8.92
N VAL A 153 13.53 21.08 8.11
CA VAL A 153 13.50 22.26 7.23
C VAL A 153 13.53 23.56 8.06
N LEU A 154 12.77 23.65 9.15
CA LEU A 154 12.79 24.82 10.03
C LEU A 154 14.17 25.08 10.62
N VAL A 155 14.85 24.03 11.09
CA VAL A 155 16.23 24.16 11.63
C VAL A 155 17.19 24.65 10.55
N LEU A 156 17.11 24.12 9.32
CA LEU A 156 17.94 24.57 8.20
C LEU A 156 17.71 26.05 7.86
N VAL A 157 16.45 26.50 7.86
CA VAL A 157 16.11 27.91 7.62
C VAL A 157 16.71 28.81 8.71
N ILE A 158 16.60 28.43 9.98
CA ILE A 158 17.19 29.18 11.11
C ILE A 158 18.72 29.27 10.95
N VAL A 159 19.39 28.17 10.63
CA VAL A 159 20.84 28.14 10.40
C VAL A 159 21.22 29.07 9.24
N LEU A 160 20.48 29.06 8.13
CA LEU A 160 20.71 29.97 7.01
C LEU A 160 20.56 31.44 7.41
N ILE A 161 19.54 31.79 8.21
CA ILE A 161 19.35 33.15 8.71
C ILE A 161 20.54 33.59 9.58
N ILE A 162 20.99 32.73 10.50
CA ILE A 162 22.14 33.02 11.37
C ILE A 162 23.41 33.24 10.52
N VAL A 163 23.65 32.40 9.52
CA VAL A 163 24.78 32.54 8.59
C VAL A 163 24.68 33.84 7.80
N CYS A 164 23.50 34.20 7.29
CA CYS A 164 23.28 35.46 6.59
C CYS A 164 23.58 36.67 7.48
N ILE A 165 23.07 36.68 8.71
CA ILE A 165 23.33 37.77 9.68
C ILE A 165 24.83 37.85 10.00
N TYR A 166 25.49 36.71 10.23
CA TYR A 166 26.93 36.68 10.50
C TYR A 166 27.75 37.21 9.33
N CYS A 167 27.42 36.82 8.10
CA CYS A 167 28.07 37.31 6.88
C CYS A 167 27.87 38.82 6.70
N MET A 168 26.67 39.34 6.93
CA MET A 168 26.39 40.79 6.85
C MET A 168 27.11 41.57 7.94
N HIS A 169 27.13 41.07 9.18
CA HIS A 169 27.80 41.73 10.30
C HIS A 169 29.33 41.71 10.16
N LYS A 170 29.91 40.65 9.57
CA LYS A 170 31.35 40.61 9.27
C LYS A 170 31.71 41.60 8.16
N ARG A 171 30.88 41.72 7.12
CA ARG A 171 31.11 42.68 6.02
C ARG A 171 31.03 44.13 6.50
N SER A 172 30.06 44.47 7.35
CA SER A 172 29.90 45.83 7.87
C SER A 172 31.01 46.29 8.82
N LYS A 173 31.76 45.36 9.43
CA LYS A 173 32.98 45.71 10.19
C LYS A 173 34.16 46.04 9.27
N VAL A 174 34.36 45.24 8.22
CA VAL A 174 35.44 45.48 7.24
C VAL A 174 35.27 46.83 6.52
N GLU A 175 34.03 47.21 6.20
CA GLU A 175 33.74 48.47 5.51
C GLU A 175 33.93 49.72 6.40
N LYS A 176 33.71 49.59 7.71
CA LYS A 176 33.97 50.68 8.67
C LYS A 176 35.44 50.93 8.90
N ASP A 177 36.26 49.88 8.88
CA ASP A 177 37.71 50.00 9.02
C ASP A 177 38.35 50.63 7.76
N GLU A 178 37.79 50.38 6.56
CA GLU A 178 38.30 50.95 5.30
C GLU A 178 37.92 52.43 5.09
N SER A 179 36.73 52.86 5.54
CA SER A 179 36.31 54.26 5.45
C SER A 179 37.12 55.22 6.34
N ASN A 180 37.78 54.71 7.39
CA ASN A 180 38.58 55.52 8.31
C ASN A 180 40.00 55.81 7.76
N TYR A 181 40.47 55.05 6.77
CA TYR A 181 41.72 55.34 6.05
C TYR A 181 41.52 56.29 4.85
N GLN A 182 40.33 56.36 4.26
CA GLN A 182 40.05 57.28 3.15
C GLN A 182 39.61 58.69 3.57
N ALA A 183 39.18 58.89 4.83
CA ALA A 183 38.79 60.21 5.32
C ALA A 183 39.97 61.17 5.60
N ALA A 184 41.22 60.68 5.60
CA ALA A 184 42.41 61.50 5.86
C ALA A 184 43.13 62.02 4.60
N GLY A 185 42.66 61.68 3.39
CA GLY A 185 43.49 61.81 2.17
C GLY A 185 42.86 62.48 0.95
N ARG A 186 41.70 63.13 1.05
CA ARG A 186 41.06 63.68 -0.16
C ARG A 186 40.30 64.99 0.08
N SER A 187 41.05 66.05 0.34
CA SER A 187 40.61 67.41 0.07
C SER A 187 41.42 67.97 -1.08
N ASN A 188 40.74 68.68 -1.98
CA ASN A 188 41.21 69.33 -3.20
C ASN A 188 41.18 68.43 -4.45
N VAL A 189 40.13 68.58 -5.25
CA VAL A 189 40.20 69.11 -6.62
C VAL A 189 38.76 69.33 -7.09
N ILE A 190 38.42 70.62 -7.22
CA ILE A 190 37.26 71.19 -7.91
C ILE A 190 37.52 71.06 -9.43
N GLU A 191 36.46 71.19 -10.25
CA GLU A 191 36.45 71.60 -11.68
C GLU A 191 36.00 70.49 -12.65
N SER A 192 35.13 70.66 -13.65
CA SER A 192 34.00 71.55 -13.98
C SER A 192 33.35 70.97 -15.28
N ASN A 193 32.09 71.34 -15.60
CA ASN A 193 31.43 71.36 -16.94
C ASN A 193 31.01 69.99 -17.54
N ASN A 194 29.74 69.65 -17.79
CA ASN A 194 28.68 70.23 -18.66
C ASN A 194 29.02 70.22 -20.17
N TRP A 195 28.36 69.36 -20.98
CA TRP A 195 27.48 69.73 -22.11
C TRP A 195 26.96 68.52 -22.91
N ASP A 196 25.79 68.75 -23.51
CA ASP A 196 24.93 67.88 -24.29
C ASP A 196 25.49 67.28 -25.60
N ASN A 197 24.73 66.29 -26.09
CA ASN A 197 24.25 66.09 -27.46
C ASN A 197 24.69 64.85 -28.28
N ALA A 198 23.63 64.26 -28.83
CA ALA A 198 23.47 63.77 -30.20
C ALA A 198 23.94 62.36 -30.61
N GLU A 199 22.91 61.61 -31.02
CA GLU A 199 22.81 60.79 -32.23
C GLU A 199 23.43 59.37 -32.32
N GLN A 200 22.51 58.42 -32.51
CA GLN A 200 22.64 57.12 -33.18
C GLN A 200 23.28 57.24 -34.59
N PRO A 201 23.91 56.20 -35.21
CA PRO A 201 23.22 54.93 -35.51
C PRO A 201 24.04 53.61 -35.66
N LYS A 202 23.27 52.51 -35.53
CA LYS A 202 23.32 51.17 -36.19
C LYS A 202 24.66 50.61 -36.71
N LYS A 203 24.99 49.38 -36.27
CA LYS A 203 25.42 48.21 -37.09
C LYS A 203 25.46 46.95 -36.21
N LYS A 204 24.61 45.96 -36.48
CA LYS A 204 24.79 44.74 -37.32
C LYS A 204 25.35 43.53 -36.55
N GLU A 205 24.63 42.43 -36.76
CA GLU A 205 24.79 41.03 -36.37
C GLU A 205 26.22 40.49 -36.29
N HIS A 206 26.45 39.53 -35.38
CA HIS A 206 26.90 38.15 -35.66
C HIS A 206 26.76 37.34 -34.37
N SER A 207 25.87 36.34 -34.34
CA SER A 207 26.25 34.91 -34.46
C SER A 207 27.15 34.39 -33.33
N SER A 208 26.57 33.66 -32.38
CA SER A 208 27.18 32.40 -31.94
C SER A 208 26.14 31.46 -31.32
N LYS A 209 25.83 30.40 -32.07
CA LYS A 209 25.20 29.16 -31.59
C LYS A 209 26.25 28.38 -30.81
N HIS A 210 25.96 27.91 -29.60
CA HIS A 210 26.55 26.66 -29.12
C HIS A 210 25.50 25.81 -28.42
N HIS A 211 25.22 24.68 -29.06
CA HIS A 211 24.51 23.53 -28.49
C HIS A 211 25.39 22.89 -27.41
N TYR A 212 24.79 22.48 -26.28
CA TYR A 212 25.29 21.34 -25.54
C TYR A 212 24.15 20.34 -25.34
N LYS A 213 24.20 19.31 -26.18
CA LYS A 213 23.36 18.12 -26.14
C LYS A 213 24.31 17.00 -25.71
N HIS A 214 24.15 16.48 -24.50
CA HIS A 214 24.76 15.20 -24.16
C HIS A 214 23.71 14.29 -23.54
N GLY A 215 23.25 13.35 -24.38
CA GLY A 215 22.53 12.19 -23.90
C GLY A 215 23.52 11.21 -23.26
N GLN A 216 23.05 10.52 -22.23
CA GLN A 216 23.60 9.23 -21.83
C GLN A 216 22.44 8.23 -21.75
N LYS A 217 22.38 7.36 -22.75
CA LYS A 217 21.81 6.02 -22.64
C LYS A 217 22.91 5.06 -23.10
N HIS A 218 23.18 4.02 -22.32
CA HIS A 218 23.49 2.64 -22.72
C HIS A 218 23.85 1.87 -21.43
N HIS A 219 22.95 0.97 -20.99
CA HIS A 219 23.06 -0.48 -21.12
C HIS A 219 24.08 -1.15 -20.17
N LYS A 220 23.56 -1.97 -19.25
CA LYS A 220 24.17 -3.28 -18.97
C LYS A 220 23.12 -4.30 -18.49
N LYS A 221 22.86 -5.26 -19.37
CA LYS A 221 22.24 -6.57 -19.14
C LYS A 221 23.32 -7.49 -18.54
N HIS A 222 22.99 -8.21 -17.48
CA HIS A 222 23.56 -9.52 -17.09
C HIS A 222 22.45 -10.18 -16.28
N LYS A 223 21.63 -11.10 -16.84
CA LYS A 223 21.92 -12.52 -17.12
C LYS A 223 22.67 -13.18 -15.97
N LYS A 224 21.93 -13.86 -15.10
CA LYS A 224 22.44 -14.97 -14.30
C LYS A 224 21.38 -16.07 -14.28
N ASP A 225 21.49 -16.93 -15.27
CA ASP A 225 20.93 -18.28 -15.21
C ASP A 225 21.63 -19.00 -14.05
N LYS A 226 20.85 -19.73 -13.26
CA LYS A 226 21.40 -20.77 -12.40
C LYS A 226 20.47 -21.98 -12.51
N GLU A 227 20.69 -22.74 -13.58
CA GLU A 227 20.52 -24.18 -13.55
C GLU A 227 21.50 -24.75 -12.53
N MET A 228 21.00 -25.52 -11.56
CA MET A 228 21.69 -26.71 -11.09
C MET A 228 20.65 -27.82 -11.01
N GLY A 229 20.87 -28.85 -11.82
CA GLY A 229 20.09 -30.05 -11.82
C GLY A 229 20.34 -30.94 -10.60
N ILE A 230 19.30 -31.73 -10.33
CA ILE A 230 19.32 -33.18 -10.11
C ILE A 230 20.30 -33.70 -9.04
N GLN A 231 19.73 -34.17 -7.92
CA GLN A 231 19.95 -35.54 -7.49
C GLN A 231 18.61 -36.23 -7.21
N LYS A 232 18.34 -37.26 -8.01
CA LYS A 232 17.48 -38.39 -7.66
C LYS A 232 18.28 -39.27 -6.70
N GLU A 233 17.72 -39.61 -5.56
CA GLU A 233 17.93 -40.94 -4.96
C GLU A 233 16.59 -41.46 -4.43
N ASN A 234 16.12 -42.51 -5.10
CA ASN A 234 15.17 -43.47 -4.58
C ASN A 234 15.89 -44.34 -3.56
N LYS A 235 15.29 -44.65 -2.40
CA LYS A 235 15.29 -46.02 -1.83
C LYS A 235 14.51 -46.14 -0.51
N TRP A 236 13.59 -47.13 -0.52
CA TRP A 236 12.80 -47.77 0.56
C TRP A 236 11.53 -47.07 1.01
#